data_AF-A0A927YJS2-F1
#
_entry.id   AF-A0A927YJS2-F1
#
_cell.length_a   1.000
_cell.length_b   1.000
_cell.length_c   1.000
_cell.angle_alpha   90.00
_cell.angle_beta   90.00
_cell.angle_gamma   90.00
#
_symmetry.space_group_name_H-M   'P 1'
#
loop_
_entity.id
_entity.type
_entity.pdbx_description
1 polymer ?
#
loop_
_entity_poly.entity_id
_entity_poly.type
_entity_poly.pdbx_seq_one_letter_code
_entity_poly.pdbx_strand_id
1 'polypeptide(L)'
;MDVTHYLKGDWENMGKIKSKIGKTICVSSLAIILFENSTFGTVQANVSTESTVTKEMCESNYWNSLSQQVNGQVLMDVSQINQFNDAAMRTDACNMNDVTAMDAMFDASELKNSLSESIVAEMPEKAIFVNGVATDTLTYYSMISAAVVSTGWDNQIAPKYALAVSQTQIKSIPTIDYIGYSETDSDDEVVLSSLKVNEPFLVKQCAIVNNCVFYWGYSNNVSGWVLGNDIAFCNGKAEWLDMWQTDVDGKDFIVVTTDYFTLSESYYSPSTSGVKLTMGTTLKLVPEWEIPRNIAMRGTWNNYVVYLPTRDAYGQCVKQIALIAQNKDVSIGYLPMTSENIVSLAFKYLGDTYGWGGMLDSVDCSALVRNVYKCFGLEMPRNTSWQKEVPGTCLNVAEYDNETKTTLISQCVPGTPLYLPGHTMIYLGTVNGVNYVISALGSTSDSNGYLDVRTENTVAVTPITVRRRNGTTWLENINGIVEPWKISM
;
A
#
# COMPACT_ATOMS: atom_id res chain seq x y z
N MET A 1 44.06 37.10 35.93
CA MET A 1 43.21 38.16 35.37
C MET A 1 41.90 37.49 34.94
N ASP A 2 40.92 37.23 35.81
CA ASP A 2 40.62 37.82 37.13
C ASP A 2 40.26 39.32 36.96
N VAL A 3 39.11 39.84 37.40
CA VAL A 3 38.73 40.02 38.82
C VAL A 3 37.21 40.30 39.03
N THR A 4 36.54 39.55 39.93
CA THR A 4 35.28 39.85 40.73
C THR A 4 33.94 40.22 40.03
N HIS A 5 32.72 40.08 40.59
CA HIS A 5 32.05 39.35 41.71
C HIS A 5 30.51 39.32 41.37
N TYR A 6 29.41 39.20 42.15
CA TYR A 6 28.90 39.15 43.57
C TYR A 6 27.44 38.59 43.44
N LEU A 7 26.66 37.95 44.33
CA LEU A 7 26.61 37.27 45.66
C LEU A 7 25.58 36.10 45.48
N LYS A 8 25.30 35.06 46.28
CA LYS A 8 25.44 34.58 47.69
C LYS A 8 24.42 35.06 48.76
N GLY A 9 23.97 34.12 49.61
CA GLY A 9 22.96 34.24 50.67
C GLY A 9 21.69 33.43 50.31
N ASP A 10 21.43 32.18 50.71
CA ASP A 10 21.62 31.33 51.93
C ASP A 10 20.39 31.22 52.84
N TRP A 11 20.34 30.13 53.63
CA TRP A 11 19.12 29.50 54.21
C TRP A 11 18.90 29.80 55.72
N GLU A 12 17.84 29.17 56.27
CA GLU A 12 17.47 29.02 57.70
C GLU A 12 16.78 30.22 58.39
N ASN A 13 15.57 30.04 58.95
CA ASN A 13 15.45 29.50 60.30
C ASN A 13 14.08 28.91 60.69
N MET A 14 14.04 28.10 61.76
CA MET A 14 12.82 27.52 62.36
C MET A 14 12.45 28.21 63.68
N GLY A 15 11.16 28.52 63.90
CA GLY A 15 10.66 29.07 65.17
C GLY A 15 9.45 28.31 65.71
N LYS A 16 9.57 27.70 66.90
CA LYS A 16 8.47 26.98 67.60
C LYS A 16 7.92 27.80 68.76
N ILE A 17 6.60 27.97 68.84
CA ILE A 17 5.89 28.29 70.10
C ILE A 17 4.63 27.41 70.23
N LYS A 18 4.33 26.95 71.46
CA LYS A 18 3.10 26.23 71.84
C LYS A 18 2.44 26.93 73.04
N SER A 19 1.12 27.06 73.08
CA SER A 19 0.29 26.77 74.29
C SER A 19 -1.23 26.87 74.02
N LYS A 20 -2.04 26.31 74.94
CA LYS A 20 -3.47 25.96 74.78
C LYS A 20 -4.46 27.05 75.23
N ILE A 21 -5.67 27.08 74.62
CA ILE A 21 -6.99 27.44 75.21
C ILE A 21 -8.11 27.05 74.19
N GLY A 22 -9.40 26.82 74.53
CA GLY A 22 -10.04 26.81 75.85
C GLY A 22 -11.50 26.26 75.99
N LYS A 23 -12.17 25.76 74.92
CA LYS A 23 -13.66 25.54 74.78
C LYS A 23 -14.42 26.87 74.53
N THR A 24 -15.58 26.98 73.84
CA THR A 24 -16.82 26.15 73.89
C THR A 24 -17.75 26.36 72.66
N ILE A 25 -18.35 25.26 72.17
CA ILE A 25 -19.65 24.96 71.47
C ILE A 25 -20.59 26.10 70.93
N CYS A 26 -21.32 25.75 69.85
CA CYS A 26 -22.48 26.41 69.17
C CYS A 26 -22.16 27.56 68.18
N VAL A 27 -22.89 27.78 67.07
CA VAL A 27 -24.22 27.27 66.59
C VAL A 27 -24.13 26.66 65.16
N SER A 28 -25.13 25.86 64.76
CA SER A 28 -25.29 25.19 63.45
C SER A 28 -25.58 26.11 62.24
N SER A 29 -25.18 25.67 61.04
CA SER A 29 -25.82 25.99 59.76
C SER A 29 -25.56 24.86 58.75
N LEU A 30 -26.48 24.66 57.79
CA LEU A 30 -26.44 23.56 56.84
C LEU A 30 -25.38 23.78 55.74
N ALA A 31 -24.65 22.73 55.41
CA ALA A 31 -24.01 22.55 54.11
C ALA A 31 -24.38 21.16 53.58
N ILE A 32 -25.41 21.09 52.75
CA ILE A 32 -25.71 19.86 51.98
C ILE A 32 -24.66 19.81 50.87
N ILE A 33 -23.62 19.01 51.08
CA ILE A 33 -22.68 18.67 50.01
C ILE A 33 -23.41 17.74 49.07
N LEU A 34 -23.89 18.30 47.96
CA LEU A 34 -24.24 17.53 46.78
C LEU A 34 -22.97 16.82 46.31
N PHE A 35 -22.88 15.52 46.59
CA PHE A 35 -22.00 14.65 45.82
C PHE A 35 -22.59 14.59 44.41
N GLU A 36 -22.09 15.44 43.53
CA GLU A 36 -22.22 15.22 42.10
C GLU A 36 -21.56 13.87 41.80
N ASN A 37 -22.39 12.88 41.50
CA ASN A 37 -21.95 11.63 40.89
C ASN A 37 -21.48 11.96 39.47
N SER A 38 -20.28 12.52 39.40
CA SER A 38 -19.45 12.61 38.21
C SER A 38 -19.18 11.17 37.77
N THR A 39 -20.07 10.68 36.91
CA THR A 39 -19.89 9.42 36.21
C THR A 39 -18.73 9.59 35.26
N PHE A 40 -17.52 9.37 35.77
CA PHE A 40 -16.32 9.20 34.96
C PHE A 40 -16.60 8.03 34.01
N GLY A 41 -17.02 8.35 32.79
CA GLY A 41 -17.23 7.38 31.73
C GLY A 41 -15.94 6.58 31.58
N THR A 42 -16.01 5.29 31.84
CA THR A 42 -14.84 4.42 31.78
C THR A 42 -14.38 4.32 30.34
N VAL A 43 -13.30 5.02 30.01
CA VAL A 43 -12.72 5.03 28.66
C VAL A 43 -12.21 3.63 28.34
N GLN A 44 -13.03 2.85 27.65
CA GLN A 44 -12.65 1.53 27.15
C GLN A 44 -11.73 1.71 25.95
N ALA A 45 -10.43 1.59 26.17
CA ALA A 45 -9.40 1.57 25.12
C ALA A 45 -9.37 0.21 24.38
N ASN A 46 -10.55 -0.28 23.95
CA ASN A 46 -10.69 -1.48 23.15
C ASN A 46 -10.67 -1.12 21.66
N VAL A 47 -9.94 -1.89 20.85
CA VAL A 47 -10.10 -1.85 19.39
C VAL A 47 -11.47 -2.45 19.04
N SER A 48 -12.25 -1.74 18.22
CA SER A 48 -13.52 -2.21 17.69
C SER A 48 -13.33 -3.08 16.44
N THR A 49 -14.15 -4.12 16.31
CA THR A 49 -14.19 -5.07 15.19
C THR A 49 -15.62 -5.19 14.64
N GLU A 50 -15.80 -5.85 13.50
CA GLU A 50 -17.15 -6.26 13.04
C GLU A 50 -17.83 -7.12 14.10
N SER A 51 -19.16 -7.02 14.21
CA SER A 51 -19.96 -7.62 15.28
C SER A 51 -19.73 -9.11 15.63
N THR A 52 -19.17 -9.91 14.72
CA THR A 52 -18.88 -11.35 14.90
C THR A 52 -17.39 -11.68 15.01
N VAL A 53 -16.50 -10.69 14.82
CA VAL A 53 -15.04 -10.88 14.79
C VAL A 53 -14.48 -10.72 16.20
N THR A 54 -13.97 -11.83 16.75
CA THR A 54 -13.34 -11.86 18.08
C THR A 54 -11.94 -11.22 18.07
N LYS A 55 -11.37 -10.98 19.25
CA LYS A 55 -9.99 -10.46 19.35
C LYS A 55 -8.98 -11.47 18.80
N GLU A 56 -9.23 -12.75 19.01
CA GLU A 56 -8.37 -13.84 18.54
C GLU A 56 -8.37 -13.92 17.00
N MET A 57 -9.51 -13.63 16.37
CA MET A 57 -9.62 -13.52 14.90
C MET A 57 -8.81 -12.37 14.29
N CYS A 58 -8.29 -11.44 15.11
CA CYS A 58 -7.37 -10.38 14.66
C CYS A 58 -5.90 -10.83 14.62
N GLU A 59 -5.59 -12.09 14.95
CA GLU A 59 -4.24 -12.65 14.93
C GLU A 59 -4.09 -13.68 13.79
N SER A 60 -3.11 -13.54 12.90
CA SER A 60 -2.87 -14.54 11.83
C SER A 60 -2.66 -15.97 12.35
N ASN A 61 -2.02 -16.09 13.53
CA ASN A 61 -1.80 -17.36 14.21
C ASN A 61 -3.09 -18.10 14.58
N TYR A 62 -4.21 -17.40 14.79
CA TYR A 62 -5.51 -18.05 15.02
C TYR A 62 -5.94 -18.82 13.77
N TRP A 63 -5.97 -18.16 12.61
CA TRP A 63 -6.34 -18.75 11.33
C TRP A 63 -5.38 -19.87 10.89
N ASN A 64 -4.07 -19.64 11.06
CA ASN A 64 -3.02 -20.63 10.78
C ASN A 64 -3.08 -21.85 11.72
N SER A 65 -3.75 -21.75 12.88
CA SER A 65 -4.02 -22.89 13.79
C SER A 65 -5.31 -23.66 13.48
N LEU A 66 -6.23 -23.07 12.71
CA LEU A 66 -7.48 -23.70 12.27
C LEU A 66 -7.32 -24.47 10.95
N SER A 67 -6.36 -24.09 10.11
CA SER A 67 -6.06 -24.80 8.87
C SER A 67 -5.61 -26.24 9.15
N GLN A 68 -6.35 -27.22 8.60
CA GLN A 68 -5.95 -28.63 8.63
C GLN A 68 -5.05 -29.02 7.45
N GLN A 69 -4.69 -28.07 6.58
CA GLN A 69 -3.61 -28.29 5.62
C GLN A 69 -2.28 -28.35 6.37
N VAL A 70 -1.28 -29.00 5.76
CA VAL A 70 0.02 -29.16 6.41
C VAL A 70 0.70 -27.79 6.45
N ASN A 71 0.80 -27.16 7.63
CA ASN A 71 1.52 -25.89 7.79
C ASN A 71 2.96 -26.04 7.27
N GLY A 72 3.41 -25.03 6.52
CA GLY A 72 4.63 -25.10 5.70
C GLY A 72 4.50 -25.79 4.33
N GLN A 73 3.35 -26.31 3.91
CA GLN A 73 3.18 -26.81 2.54
C GLN A 73 3.28 -25.66 1.52
N VAL A 74 4.20 -25.81 0.58
CA VAL A 74 4.36 -24.92 -0.58
C VAL A 74 3.23 -25.19 -1.57
N LEU A 75 2.56 -24.11 -1.99
CA LEU A 75 1.43 -24.13 -2.93
C LEU A 75 1.91 -24.05 -4.39
N MET A 76 3.01 -23.33 -4.64
CA MET A 76 3.64 -23.20 -5.95
C MET A 76 5.16 -23.23 -5.81
N ASP A 77 5.85 -24.06 -6.59
CA ASP A 77 7.30 -23.99 -6.74
C ASP A 77 7.75 -22.89 -7.72
N VAL A 78 9.07 -22.69 -7.83
CA VAL A 78 9.71 -21.68 -8.68
C VAL A 78 9.29 -21.82 -10.15
N SER A 79 9.14 -23.04 -10.66
CA SER A 79 8.73 -23.30 -12.04
C SER A 79 7.26 -22.95 -12.25
N GLN A 80 6.41 -23.27 -11.28
CA GLN A 80 4.97 -22.93 -11.33
C GLN A 80 4.74 -21.41 -11.21
N ILE A 81 5.51 -20.70 -10.39
CA ILE A 81 5.44 -19.23 -10.26
C ILE A 81 5.90 -18.56 -11.57
N ASN A 82 7.00 -19.01 -12.16
CA ASN A 82 7.43 -18.52 -13.48
C ASN A 82 6.39 -18.82 -14.57
N GLN A 83 5.83 -20.04 -14.61
CA GLN A 83 4.76 -20.41 -15.56
C GLN A 83 3.51 -19.53 -15.40
N PHE A 84 3.12 -19.21 -14.16
CA PHE A 84 2.04 -18.28 -13.86
C PHE A 84 2.36 -16.87 -14.38
N ASN A 85 3.52 -16.31 -14.03
CA ASN A 85 3.92 -14.96 -14.41
C ASN A 85 3.95 -14.81 -15.94
N ASP A 86 4.58 -15.76 -16.65
CA ASP A 86 4.65 -15.77 -18.11
C ASP A 86 3.25 -15.88 -18.75
N ALA A 87 2.34 -16.66 -18.17
CA ALA A 87 1.00 -16.85 -18.71
C ALA A 87 0.06 -15.67 -18.40
N ALA A 88 0.19 -15.03 -17.23
CA ALA A 88 -0.51 -13.79 -16.90
C ALA A 88 -0.07 -12.65 -17.84
N MET A 89 1.24 -12.52 -18.06
CA MET A 89 1.81 -11.52 -18.98
C MET A 89 1.39 -11.71 -20.45
N ARG A 90 1.06 -12.95 -20.85
CA ARG A 90 0.56 -13.29 -22.20
C ARG A 90 -0.97 -13.32 -22.32
N THR A 91 -1.69 -12.94 -21.27
CA THR A 91 -3.16 -12.92 -21.27
C THR A 91 -3.65 -11.47 -21.34
N ASP A 92 -4.14 -11.03 -22.51
CA ASP A 92 -4.57 -9.65 -22.76
C ASP A 92 -5.54 -9.11 -21.68
N ALA A 93 -6.44 -9.98 -21.18
CA ALA A 93 -7.43 -9.64 -20.16
C ALA A 93 -6.83 -9.39 -18.75
N CYS A 94 -5.59 -9.80 -18.50
CA CYS A 94 -4.81 -9.40 -17.32
C CYS A 94 -4.27 -7.95 -17.42
N ASN A 95 -4.23 -7.36 -18.63
CA ASN A 95 -3.77 -5.99 -18.89
C ASN A 95 -2.40 -5.68 -18.23
N MET A 96 -1.45 -6.60 -18.35
CA MET A 96 -0.08 -6.43 -17.85
C MET A 96 0.86 -5.96 -18.98
N ASN A 97 2.01 -5.39 -18.61
CA ASN A 97 2.99 -4.86 -19.56
C ASN A 97 4.35 -5.51 -19.36
N ASP A 98 4.88 -6.17 -20.39
CA ASP A 98 6.30 -6.54 -20.42
C ASP A 98 7.15 -5.30 -20.74
N VAL A 99 7.42 -4.52 -19.68
CA VAL A 99 8.30 -3.34 -19.74
C VAL A 99 9.73 -3.68 -20.15
N THR A 100 10.13 -4.97 -20.16
CA THR A 100 11.45 -5.40 -20.64
C THR A 100 11.50 -5.59 -22.15
N ALA A 101 10.38 -5.94 -22.80
CA ALA A 101 10.27 -6.09 -24.26
C ALA A 101 9.93 -4.78 -25.00
N MET A 102 9.48 -3.73 -24.30
CA MET A 102 9.02 -2.47 -24.91
C MET A 102 10.14 -1.47 -25.29
N ASP A 103 11.33 -1.93 -25.70
CA ASP A 103 12.51 -1.08 -25.92
C ASP A 103 12.62 -0.40 -27.31
N ALA A 104 11.71 -0.70 -28.22
CA ALA A 104 11.71 -0.15 -29.58
C ALA A 104 11.54 1.38 -29.64
N MET A 105 12.16 2.00 -30.66
CA MET A 105 11.92 3.39 -31.05
C MET A 105 10.44 3.61 -31.41
N PHE A 106 9.88 4.76 -31.03
CA PHE A 106 8.50 5.14 -31.33
C PHE A 106 8.42 6.64 -31.67
N ASP A 107 7.33 7.06 -32.30
CA ASP A 107 7.07 8.48 -32.58
C ASP A 107 6.48 9.16 -31.34
N ALA A 108 7.26 10.05 -30.71
CA ALA A 108 6.81 10.79 -29.54
C ALA A 108 5.82 11.91 -29.89
N SER A 109 5.83 12.44 -31.11
CA SER A 109 4.86 13.45 -31.56
C SER A 109 3.48 12.83 -31.76
N GLU A 110 3.39 11.63 -32.35
CA GLU A 110 2.16 10.85 -32.44
C GLU A 110 1.60 10.53 -31.06
N LEU A 111 2.44 9.98 -30.16
CA LEU A 111 2.06 9.68 -28.78
C LEU A 111 1.63 10.93 -28.01
N LYS A 112 2.31 12.08 -28.19
CA LYS A 112 1.96 13.35 -27.53
C LYS A 112 0.56 13.82 -27.90
N ASN A 113 0.23 13.77 -29.19
CA ASN A 113 -1.07 14.19 -29.69
C ASN A 113 -2.16 13.23 -29.22
N SER A 114 -1.93 11.91 -29.29
CA SER A 114 -2.86 10.90 -28.77
C SER A 114 -3.15 11.08 -27.26
N LEU A 115 -2.12 11.31 -26.43
CA LEU A 115 -2.31 11.57 -25.00
C LEU A 115 -3.07 12.88 -24.75
N SER A 116 -2.80 13.94 -25.52
CA SER A 116 -3.52 15.21 -25.46
C SER A 116 -5.01 15.06 -25.83
N GLU A 117 -5.32 14.27 -26.86
CA GLU A 117 -6.68 13.98 -27.29
C GLU A 117 -7.43 13.14 -26.25
N SER A 118 -6.83 12.04 -25.76
CA SER A 118 -7.39 11.20 -24.69
C SER A 118 -7.74 11.99 -23.43
N ILE A 119 -6.89 12.94 -22.99
CA ILE A 119 -7.18 13.79 -21.82
C ILE A 119 -8.50 14.55 -21.96
N VAL A 120 -8.89 14.98 -23.16
CA VAL A 120 -10.17 15.69 -23.38
C VAL A 120 -11.31 14.73 -23.72
N ALA A 121 -11.03 13.62 -24.40
CA ALA A 121 -12.02 12.63 -24.79
C ALA A 121 -12.51 11.75 -23.62
N GLU A 122 -11.65 11.52 -22.62
CA GLU A 122 -11.90 10.65 -21.46
C GLU A 122 -12.21 11.45 -20.17
N MET A 123 -12.38 12.78 -20.27
CA MET A 123 -12.78 13.61 -19.13
C MET A 123 -14.17 13.20 -18.60
N PRO A 124 -14.43 13.29 -17.28
CA PRO A 124 -15.69 12.84 -16.71
C PRO A 124 -16.87 13.72 -17.14
N GLU A 125 -18.01 13.11 -17.45
CA GLU A 125 -19.29 13.82 -17.69
C GLU A 125 -19.84 14.54 -16.45
N LYS A 126 -19.30 14.22 -15.26
CA LYS A 126 -19.67 14.83 -13.98
C LYS A 126 -18.92 16.14 -13.76
N ALA A 127 -19.47 17.00 -12.90
CA ALA A 127 -18.72 18.11 -12.32
C ALA A 127 -17.56 17.58 -11.47
N ILE A 128 -16.40 18.25 -11.54
CA ILE A 128 -15.21 17.93 -10.76
C ILE A 128 -14.96 18.95 -9.64
N PHE A 129 -14.29 18.50 -8.59
CA PHE A 129 -13.81 19.31 -7.48
C PHE A 129 -12.30 19.18 -7.42
N VAL A 130 -11.60 20.24 -7.85
CA VAL A 130 -10.14 20.31 -7.86
C VAL A 130 -9.69 20.85 -6.51
N ASN A 131 -8.99 20.03 -5.72
CA ASN A 131 -8.63 20.33 -4.32
C ASN A 131 -9.85 20.76 -3.48
N GLY A 132 -11.01 20.10 -3.69
CA GLY A 132 -12.28 20.42 -3.03
C GLY A 132 -13.06 21.60 -3.65
N VAL A 133 -12.52 22.30 -4.65
CA VAL A 133 -13.17 23.46 -5.28
C VAL A 133 -13.85 23.06 -6.60
N ALA A 134 -15.18 23.24 -6.66
CA ALA A 134 -15.98 23.01 -7.87
C ALA A 134 -15.40 23.77 -9.08
N THR A 135 -15.02 23.04 -10.12
CA THR A 135 -14.25 23.55 -11.26
C THR A 135 -14.88 23.11 -12.59
N ASP A 136 -14.79 23.95 -13.61
CA ASP A 136 -15.26 23.60 -14.96
C ASP A 136 -14.38 22.50 -15.58
N THR A 137 -14.97 21.30 -15.74
CA THR A 137 -14.25 20.10 -16.19
C THR A 137 -13.55 20.32 -17.54
N LEU A 138 -14.26 20.87 -18.53
CA LEU A 138 -13.69 21.08 -19.87
C LEU A 138 -12.52 22.05 -19.84
N THR A 139 -12.63 23.16 -19.12
CA THR A 139 -11.53 24.15 -18.99
C THR A 139 -10.31 23.54 -18.32
N TYR A 140 -10.48 22.77 -17.24
CA TYR A 140 -9.38 22.15 -16.50
C TYR A 140 -8.66 21.08 -17.35
N TYR A 141 -9.40 20.15 -17.94
CA TYR A 141 -8.81 19.09 -18.78
C TYR A 141 -8.22 19.66 -20.09
N SER A 142 -8.80 20.71 -20.69
CA SER A 142 -8.23 21.41 -21.85
C SER A 142 -6.90 22.12 -21.51
N MET A 143 -6.78 22.71 -20.32
CA MET A 143 -5.52 23.32 -19.85
C MET A 143 -4.41 22.27 -19.75
N ILE A 144 -4.70 21.11 -19.15
CA ILE A 144 -3.75 20.01 -19.00
C ILE A 144 -3.37 19.44 -20.38
N SER A 145 -4.34 19.22 -21.26
CA SER A 145 -4.11 18.76 -22.64
C SER A 145 -3.19 19.72 -23.42
N ALA A 146 -3.43 21.03 -23.36
CA ALA A 146 -2.57 22.03 -23.99
C ALA A 146 -1.15 22.07 -23.40
N ALA A 147 -1.00 21.81 -22.09
CA ALA A 147 0.30 21.69 -21.45
C ALA A 147 1.09 20.46 -21.95
N VAL A 148 0.42 19.31 -22.16
CA VAL A 148 1.04 18.12 -22.77
C VAL A 148 1.58 18.43 -24.17
N VAL A 149 0.79 19.02 -25.06
CA VAL A 149 1.22 19.36 -26.44
C VAL A 149 2.43 20.30 -26.45
N SER A 150 2.40 21.34 -25.61
CA SER A 150 3.39 22.42 -25.61
C SER A 150 4.70 22.07 -24.90
N THR A 151 4.75 20.98 -24.13
CA THR A 151 5.94 20.63 -23.30
C THR A 151 6.45 19.20 -23.48
N GLY A 152 5.67 18.30 -24.10
CA GLY A 152 6.11 16.94 -24.40
C GLY A 152 7.11 16.86 -25.56
N TRP A 153 7.94 15.81 -25.53
CA TRP A 153 8.91 15.42 -26.54
C TRP A 153 8.26 15.16 -27.91
N ASP A 154 9.07 15.30 -28.95
CA ASP A 154 8.71 15.14 -30.36
C ASP A 154 9.71 14.23 -31.09
N ASN A 155 9.34 13.81 -32.30
CA ASN A 155 10.11 12.94 -33.21
C ASN A 155 10.24 11.48 -32.74
N GLN A 156 10.89 10.66 -33.57
CA GLN A 156 11.33 9.30 -33.23
C GLN A 156 12.35 9.32 -32.08
N ILE A 157 12.00 8.70 -30.94
CA ILE A 157 12.88 8.56 -29.77
C ILE A 157 12.87 7.12 -29.22
N ALA A 158 13.91 6.80 -28.45
CA ALA A 158 13.93 5.60 -27.62
C ALA A 158 13.19 5.84 -26.30
N PRO A 159 12.56 4.81 -25.70
CA PRO A 159 12.01 4.89 -24.35
C PRO A 159 13.14 5.06 -23.33
N LYS A 160 12.83 5.71 -22.21
CA LYS A 160 13.79 5.99 -21.13
C LYS A 160 13.50 5.12 -19.93
N TYR A 161 14.52 4.41 -19.48
CA TYR A 161 14.46 3.50 -18.34
C TYR A 161 14.54 4.28 -17.04
N ALA A 162 13.58 4.09 -16.14
CA ALA A 162 13.54 4.77 -14.85
C ALA A 162 13.14 3.85 -13.70
N LEU A 163 13.54 4.23 -12.50
CA LEU A 163 13.17 3.59 -11.23
C LEU A 163 12.47 4.60 -10.35
N ALA A 164 11.45 4.17 -9.62
CA ALA A 164 10.90 4.97 -8.53
C ALA A 164 11.92 5.04 -7.37
N VAL A 165 12.14 6.25 -6.84
CA VAL A 165 13.04 6.54 -5.71
C VAL A 165 12.28 6.87 -4.41
N SER A 166 10.97 7.08 -4.55
CA SER A 166 9.97 7.26 -3.49
C SER A 166 8.76 6.39 -3.81
N GLN A 167 7.86 6.19 -2.83
CA GLN A 167 6.50 5.72 -3.12
C GLN A 167 5.79 6.85 -3.88
N THR A 168 5.17 6.54 -5.03
CA THR A 168 4.53 7.57 -5.89
C THR A 168 3.30 7.05 -6.62
N GLN A 169 2.50 7.95 -7.18
CA GLN A 169 1.23 7.65 -7.85
C GLN A 169 1.39 7.66 -9.37
N ILE A 170 0.72 6.70 -10.03
CA ILE A 170 0.44 6.69 -11.46
C ILE A 170 -0.97 7.25 -11.65
N LYS A 171 -1.08 8.45 -12.25
CA LYS A 171 -2.36 9.13 -12.54
C LYS A 171 -2.74 9.03 -14.03
N SER A 172 -4.04 9.13 -14.34
CA SER A 172 -4.55 9.20 -15.71
C SER A 172 -4.16 10.50 -16.43
N ILE A 173 -4.02 11.60 -15.68
CA ILE A 173 -3.62 12.93 -16.18
C ILE A 173 -2.43 13.50 -15.37
N PRO A 174 -1.56 14.33 -15.97
CA PRO A 174 -0.41 14.91 -15.28
C PRO A 174 -0.83 16.08 -14.39
N THR A 175 -1.18 15.81 -13.13
CA THR A 175 -1.48 16.84 -12.13
C THR A 175 -1.03 16.43 -10.72
N ILE A 176 -0.66 17.44 -9.91
CA ILE A 176 -0.49 17.30 -8.45
C ILE A 176 -1.80 17.53 -7.69
N ASP A 177 -2.82 18.09 -8.36
CA ASP A 177 -4.10 18.38 -7.74
C ASP A 177 -4.86 17.09 -7.42
N TYR A 178 -5.70 17.18 -6.40
CA TYR A 178 -6.67 16.17 -6.02
C TYR A 178 -7.97 16.36 -6.81
N ILE A 179 -8.48 15.30 -7.45
CA ILE A 179 -9.66 15.37 -8.32
C ILE A 179 -10.78 14.49 -7.74
N GLY A 180 -11.79 15.11 -7.13
CA GLY A 180 -13.00 14.43 -6.63
C GLY A 180 -14.25 14.72 -7.46
N TYR A 181 -15.32 13.95 -7.25
CA TYR A 181 -16.67 14.25 -7.77
C TYR A 181 -17.54 15.01 -6.75
N SER A 182 -17.01 15.30 -5.56
CA SER A 182 -17.63 16.13 -4.52
C SER A 182 -16.59 16.94 -3.73
N GLU A 183 -17.04 17.98 -3.01
CA GLU A 183 -16.20 18.83 -2.13
C GLU A 183 -15.47 18.02 -1.05
N THR A 184 -16.05 16.89 -0.63
CA THR A 184 -15.57 16.04 0.45
C THR A 184 -15.29 14.61 -0.02
N ASP A 185 -14.85 14.42 -1.26
CA ASP A 185 -14.53 13.09 -1.78
C ASP A 185 -13.31 12.47 -1.08
N SER A 186 -13.35 11.17 -0.77
CA SER A 186 -12.23 10.46 -0.13
C SER A 186 -11.20 9.90 -1.10
N ASP A 187 -11.55 9.86 -2.38
CA ASP A 187 -10.83 9.15 -3.42
C ASP A 187 -10.41 10.17 -4.50
N ASP A 188 -9.13 10.14 -4.91
CA ASP A 188 -8.59 10.97 -5.99
C ASP A 188 -8.80 10.20 -7.30
N GLU A 189 -9.88 10.55 -8.00
CA GLU A 189 -10.48 9.78 -9.12
C GLU A 189 -9.57 9.67 -10.35
N VAL A 190 -8.43 10.37 -10.37
CA VAL A 190 -7.40 10.23 -11.41
C VAL A 190 -6.27 9.26 -11.03
N VAL A 191 -6.20 8.72 -9.80
CA VAL A 191 -5.15 7.77 -9.39
C VAL A 191 -5.49 6.35 -9.85
N LEU A 192 -4.59 5.76 -10.66
CA LEU A 192 -4.75 4.42 -11.23
C LEU A 192 -4.00 3.36 -10.40
N SER A 193 -2.80 3.68 -9.94
CA SER A 193 -1.92 2.78 -9.19
C SER A 193 -0.86 3.57 -8.42
N SER A 194 -0.07 2.89 -7.59
CA SER A 194 1.17 3.41 -7.05
C SER A 194 2.37 2.56 -7.47
N LEU A 195 3.55 3.18 -7.53
CA LEU A 195 4.85 2.55 -7.63
C LEU A 195 5.52 2.54 -6.26
N LYS A 196 6.17 1.43 -5.92
CA LYS A 196 7.07 1.32 -4.77
C LYS A 196 8.48 1.77 -5.16
N VAL A 197 9.30 2.12 -4.16
CA VAL A 197 10.75 2.33 -4.36
C VAL A 197 11.36 1.12 -5.07
N ASN A 198 12.20 1.37 -6.08
CA ASN A 198 12.82 0.39 -6.97
C ASN A 198 11.86 -0.43 -7.87
N GLU A 199 10.54 -0.15 -7.92
CA GLU A 199 9.71 -0.70 -9.01
C GLU A 199 10.06 -0.01 -10.36
N PRO A 200 10.10 -0.78 -11.47
CA PRO A 200 10.48 -0.27 -12.78
C PRO A 200 9.40 0.58 -13.44
N PHE A 201 9.82 1.65 -14.12
CA PHE A 201 8.96 2.48 -14.96
C PHE A 201 9.63 2.81 -16.29
N LEU A 202 8.95 2.53 -17.41
CA LEU A 202 9.45 2.77 -18.76
C LEU A 202 8.80 4.03 -19.34
N VAL A 203 9.52 5.14 -19.32
CA VAL A 203 9.03 6.46 -19.72
C VAL A 203 9.04 6.63 -21.23
N LYS A 204 7.93 7.10 -21.81
CA LYS A 204 7.80 7.42 -23.23
C LYS A 204 7.46 8.89 -23.53
N GLN A 205 6.91 9.64 -22.58
CA GLN A 205 6.58 11.06 -22.80
C GLN A 205 6.76 11.88 -21.51
N CYS A 206 6.83 13.21 -21.62
CA CYS A 206 6.80 14.13 -20.48
C CYS A 206 5.75 15.22 -20.66
N ALA A 207 5.46 15.94 -19.57
CA ALA A 207 4.71 17.19 -19.58
C ALA A 207 5.20 18.09 -18.43
N ILE A 208 4.96 19.40 -18.53
CA ILE A 208 5.12 20.34 -17.43
C ILE A 208 3.77 21.01 -17.18
N VAL A 209 3.15 20.69 -16.05
CA VAL A 209 1.83 21.20 -15.65
C VAL A 209 1.96 21.84 -14.28
N ASN A 210 1.43 23.06 -14.11
CA ASN A 210 1.51 23.84 -12.87
C ASN A 210 2.95 23.94 -12.30
N ASN A 211 3.95 24.10 -13.18
CA ASN A 211 5.40 24.09 -12.91
C ASN A 211 5.98 22.76 -12.40
N CYS A 212 5.19 21.69 -12.31
CA CYS A 212 5.65 20.35 -11.98
C CYS A 212 5.94 19.54 -13.26
N VAL A 213 7.08 18.85 -13.28
CA VAL A 213 7.42 17.92 -14.37
C VAL A 213 6.73 16.58 -14.12
N PHE A 214 6.08 16.02 -15.13
CA PHE A 214 5.50 14.68 -15.12
C PHE A 214 6.09 13.84 -16.24
N TYR A 215 6.11 12.52 -16.05
CA TYR A 215 6.51 11.55 -17.05
C TYR A 215 5.40 10.54 -17.28
N TRP A 216 5.01 10.34 -18.54
CA TRP A 216 4.10 9.26 -18.93
C TRP A 216 4.89 8.04 -19.38
N GLY A 217 4.45 6.87 -18.96
CA GLY A 217 5.13 5.61 -19.23
C GLY A 217 4.36 4.41 -18.71
N TYR A 218 5.06 3.27 -18.66
CA TYR A 218 4.51 1.97 -18.30
C TYR A 218 5.17 1.42 -17.03
N SER A 219 4.35 1.04 -16.06
CA SER A 219 4.69 0.02 -15.06
C SER A 219 4.29 -1.37 -15.60
N ASN A 220 4.67 -2.45 -14.91
CA ASN A 220 4.27 -3.80 -15.34
C ASN A 220 2.75 -4.10 -15.28
N ASN A 221 1.92 -3.18 -14.75
CA ASN A 221 0.48 -3.38 -14.56
C ASN A 221 -0.42 -2.28 -15.17
N VAL A 222 0.08 -1.05 -15.29
CA VAL A 222 -0.65 0.10 -15.87
C VAL A 222 0.31 1.10 -16.53
N SER A 223 -0.19 1.83 -17.53
CA SER A 223 0.41 3.07 -18.03
C SER A 223 -0.24 4.30 -17.39
N GLY A 224 0.49 5.41 -17.30
CA GLY A 224 -0.02 6.68 -16.80
C GLY A 224 1.10 7.68 -16.49
N TRP A 225 0.75 8.78 -15.83
CA TRP A 225 1.64 9.88 -15.46
C TRP A 225 2.16 9.74 -14.03
N VAL A 226 3.47 9.89 -13.84
CA VAL A 226 4.11 9.96 -12.51
C VAL A 226 4.83 11.30 -12.32
N LEU A 227 4.99 11.73 -11.07
CA LEU A 227 5.70 12.97 -10.75
C LEU A 227 7.21 12.82 -10.99
N GLY A 228 7.80 13.76 -11.74
CA GLY A 228 9.18 13.67 -12.22
C GLY A 228 10.29 13.83 -11.18
N ASN A 229 9.92 14.09 -9.91
CA ASN A 229 10.84 14.06 -8.77
C ASN A 229 10.92 12.67 -8.12
N ASP A 230 9.90 11.83 -8.31
CA ASP A 230 9.76 10.52 -7.67
C ASP A 230 10.39 9.38 -8.47
N ILE A 231 10.81 9.64 -9.71
CA ILE A 231 11.56 8.70 -10.54
C ILE A 231 12.93 9.25 -10.94
N ALA A 232 13.87 8.35 -11.17
CA ALA A 232 15.23 8.64 -11.63
C ALA A 232 15.61 7.79 -12.86
N PHE A 233 16.21 8.41 -13.86
CA PHE A 233 16.58 7.76 -15.13
C PHE A 233 17.88 6.98 -15.00
N CYS A 234 17.88 5.72 -15.45
CA CYS A 234 19.09 4.93 -15.63
C CYS A 234 19.77 5.30 -16.95
N ASN A 235 21.09 5.18 -17.01
CA ASN A 235 21.93 5.42 -18.20
C ASN A 235 21.56 4.48 -19.38
N GLY A 236 20.91 3.35 -19.10
CA GLY A 236 20.36 2.45 -20.10
C GLY A 236 19.74 1.18 -19.51
N LYS A 237 19.22 0.32 -20.39
CA LYS A 237 18.51 -0.93 -20.04
C LYS A 237 19.31 -1.84 -19.09
N ALA A 238 20.64 -1.92 -19.25
CA ALA A 238 21.49 -2.80 -18.45
C ALA A 238 21.56 -2.41 -16.96
N GLU A 239 21.81 -1.12 -16.66
CA GLU A 239 21.79 -0.60 -15.28
C GLU A 239 20.40 -0.70 -14.66
N TRP A 240 19.36 -0.46 -15.48
CA TRP A 240 17.97 -0.58 -15.04
C TRP A 240 17.65 -2.01 -14.58
N LEU A 241 17.90 -3.02 -15.42
CA LEU A 241 17.64 -4.42 -15.05
C LEU A 241 18.48 -4.88 -13.85
N ASP A 242 19.77 -4.50 -13.79
CA ASP A 242 20.67 -4.79 -12.66
C ASP A 242 20.13 -4.28 -11.30
N MET A 243 19.42 -3.15 -11.29
CA MET A 243 18.88 -2.54 -10.08
C MET A 243 17.61 -3.20 -9.53
N TRP A 244 16.67 -3.62 -10.39
CA TRP A 244 15.35 -4.11 -9.96
C TRP A 244 15.07 -5.58 -10.27
N GLN A 245 15.68 -6.17 -11.30
CA GLN A 245 15.30 -7.50 -11.78
C GLN A 245 15.82 -8.60 -10.85
N THR A 246 14.94 -9.52 -10.50
CA THR A 246 15.19 -10.61 -9.54
C THR A 246 14.59 -11.91 -10.04
N ASP A 247 15.37 -12.99 -10.00
CA ASP A 247 14.89 -14.35 -10.27
C ASP A 247 14.09 -14.88 -9.07
N VAL A 248 13.10 -15.74 -9.33
CA VAL A 248 12.17 -16.23 -8.28
C VAL A 248 12.86 -17.12 -7.23
N ASP A 249 13.90 -17.88 -7.62
CA ASP A 249 14.77 -18.62 -6.69
C ASP A 249 15.91 -17.77 -6.11
N GLY A 250 16.11 -16.55 -6.62
CA GLY A 250 17.21 -15.65 -6.27
C GLY A 250 17.30 -15.34 -4.77
N LYS A 251 18.54 -15.12 -4.32
CA LYS A 251 18.92 -14.82 -2.92
C LYS A 251 19.91 -13.65 -2.80
N ASP A 252 20.07 -12.87 -3.87
CA ASP A 252 20.93 -11.68 -3.94
C ASP A 252 20.18 -10.37 -3.66
N PHE A 253 18.98 -10.45 -3.07
CA PHE A 253 18.12 -9.32 -2.75
C PHE A 253 17.40 -9.53 -1.42
N ILE A 254 16.83 -8.45 -0.87
CA ILE A 254 15.77 -8.55 0.14
C ILE A 254 14.41 -8.19 -0.46
N VAL A 255 13.34 -8.71 0.14
CA VAL A 255 11.96 -8.27 -0.07
C VAL A 255 11.36 -7.82 1.26
N VAL A 256 10.60 -6.71 1.26
CA VAL A 256 9.89 -6.20 2.45
C VAL A 256 8.64 -7.02 2.75
N THR A 257 8.52 -7.53 3.98
CA THR A 257 7.47 -8.48 4.41
C THR A 257 6.59 -7.93 5.54
N THR A 258 6.37 -6.61 5.54
CA THR A 258 5.38 -5.89 6.35
C THR A 258 4.79 -4.76 5.52
N ASP A 259 3.63 -4.26 5.93
CA ASP A 259 2.95 -3.04 5.44
C ASP A 259 3.94 -1.99 4.90
N TYR A 260 4.77 -1.41 5.78
CA TYR A 260 5.90 -0.55 5.44
C TYR A 260 6.90 -0.39 6.59
N PHE A 261 8.07 0.16 6.28
CA PHE A 261 8.91 0.84 7.26
C PHE A 261 9.73 1.95 6.61
N THR A 262 10.18 2.92 7.42
CA THR A 262 11.18 3.91 7.01
C THR A 262 12.61 3.45 7.30
N LEU A 263 13.54 3.84 6.43
CA LEU A 263 14.98 3.78 6.69
C LEU A 263 15.37 4.75 7.82
N SER A 264 16.50 4.48 8.48
CA SER A 264 17.00 5.35 9.56
C SER A 264 17.36 6.75 9.05
N GLU A 265 16.99 7.79 9.78
CA GLU A 265 17.42 9.16 9.48
C GLU A 265 18.95 9.32 9.51
N SER A 266 19.49 10.12 8.59
CA SER A 266 20.93 10.33 8.42
C SER A 266 21.26 11.69 7.79
N TYR A 267 21.79 12.61 8.59
CA TYR A 267 22.40 13.86 8.09
C TYR A 267 23.61 13.62 7.16
N TYR A 268 24.21 12.42 7.18
CA TYR A 268 25.35 12.05 6.35
C TYR A 268 24.97 11.38 5.02
N SER A 269 23.69 11.03 4.82
CA SER A 269 23.17 10.52 3.55
C SER A 269 21.70 10.93 3.37
N PRO A 270 21.42 12.22 3.05
CA PRO A 270 20.05 12.74 2.96
C PRO A 270 19.19 12.01 1.92
N SER A 271 19.80 11.55 0.81
CA SER A 271 19.10 10.81 -0.26
C SER A 271 18.68 9.39 0.13
N THR A 272 19.12 8.88 1.28
CA THR A 272 18.68 7.59 1.84
C THR A 272 18.03 7.76 3.22
N SER A 273 17.73 8.99 3.63
CA SER A 273 17.17 9.34 4.93
C SER A 273 15.65 9.17 4.93
N GLY A 274 15.07 8.50 5.93
CA GLY A 274 13.62 8.42 6.12
C GLY A 274 12.82 7.66 5.04
N VAL A 275 13.46 7.16 3.97
CA VAL A 275 12.79 6.53 2.81
C VAL A 275 11.84 5.42 3.25
N LYS A 276 10.56 5.55 2.92
CA LYS A 276 9.51 4.55 3.16
C LYS A 276 9.62 3.43 2.13
N LEU A 277 9.79 2.20 2.60
CA LEU A 277 9.74 0.97 1.81
C LEU A 277 8.46 0.21 2.21
N THR A 278 7.67 -0.21 1.22
CA THR A 278 6.35 -0.87 1.40
C THR A 278 6.42 -2.36 1.07
N MET A 279 5.44 -3.17 1.51
CA MET A 279 5.43 -4.62 1.24
C MET A 279 5.69 -4.99 -0.23
N GLY A 280 6.54 -5.98 -0.47
CA GLY A 280 6.92 -6.40 -1.82
C GLY A 280 7.93 -5.49 -2.52
N THR A 281 8.44 -4.44 -1.86
CA THR A 281 9.64 -3.71 -2.32
C THR A 281 10.84 -4.65 -2.33
N THR A 282 11.53 -4.77 -3.47
CA THR A 282 12.75 -5.57 -3.64
C THR A 282 14.00 -4.69 -3.80
N LEU A 283 15.07 -5.00 -3.08
CA LEU A 283 16.34 -4.28 -3.15
C LEU A 283 17.52 -5.27 -3.18
N LYS A 284 18.42 -5.15 -4.17
CA LYS A 284 19.63 -5.99 -4.28
C LYS A 284 20.54 -5.81 -3.06
N LEU A 285 21.09 -6.91 -2.56
CA LEU A 285 22.10 -6.93 -1.50
C LEU A 285 23.46 -6.48 -2.07
N VAL A 286 24.25 -5.77 -1.26
CA VAL A 286 25.62 -5.40 -1.62
C VAL A 286 26.55 -6.60 -1.37
N PRO A 287 27.33 -7.07 -2.37
CA PRO A 287 28.31 -8.13 -2.18
C PRO A 287 29.34 -7.76 -1.12
N GLU A 288 29.80 -8.72 -0.31
CA GLU A 288 30.71 -8.47 0.84
C GLU A 288 31.98 -7.69 0.45
N TRP A 289 32.50 -7.91 -0.76
CA TRP A 289 33.69 -7.24 -1.30
C TRP A 289 33.45 -5.80 -1.79
N GLU A 290 32.19 -5.37 -1.95
CA GLU A 290 31.80 -3.99 -2.26
C GLU A 290 31.41 -3.18 -1.01
N ILE A 291 31.12 -3.83 0.12
CA ILE A 291 30.67 -3.15 1.35
C ILE A 291 31.77 -2.21 1.87
N PRO A 292 31.55 -0.87 1.88
CA PRO A 292 32.55 0.06 2.37
C PRO A 292 32.63 0.04 3.90
N ARG A 293 33.84 0.30 4.43
CA ARG A 293 34.15 0.22 5.88
C ARG A 293 33.17 0.98 6.79
N ASN A 294 32.62 2.10 6.31
CA ASN A 294 31.50 2.80 6.92
C ASN A 294 30.54 3.29 5.83
N ILE A 295 29.24 3.30 6.12
CA ILE A 295 28.17 3.84 5.28
C ILE A 295 27.52 4.98 6.07
N ALA A 296 27.56 6.21 5.55
CA ALA A 296 26.99 7.40 6.21
C ALA A 296 27.39 7.55 7.71
N MET A 297 28.69 7.40 8.00
CA MET A 297 29.29 7.37 9.36
C MET A 297 28.85 6.21 10.28
N ARG A 298 28.17 5.18 9.76
CA ARG A 298 27.78 3.97 10.49
C ARG A 298 28.56 2.73 10.02
N GLY A 299 28.82 1.81 10.94
CA GLY A 299 29.21 0.43 10.62
C GLY A 299 27.99 -0.45 10.28
N THR A 300 28.25 -1.66 9.78
CA THR A 300 27.23 -2.56 9.21
C THR A 300 26.61 -3.57 10.19
N TRP A 301 27.13 -3.70 11.43
CA TRP A 301 26.63 -4.67 12.40
C TRP A 301 25.11 -4.58 12.60
N ASN A 302 24.44 -5.73 12.60
CA ASN A 302 22.99 -5.88 12.75
C ASN A 302 22.16 -5.07 11.73
N ASN A 303 22.69 -4.90 10.51
CA ASN A 303 21.98 -4.30 9.37
C ASN A 303 22.22 -5.13 8.11
N TYR A 304 21.19 -5.28 7.28
CA TYR A 304 21.36 -5.66 5.88
C TYR A 304 21.93 -4.47 5.11
N VAL A 305 22.81 -4.74 4.15
CA VAL A 305 23.42 -3.74 3.27
C VAL A 305 22.86 -3.91 1.87
N VAL A 306 22.18 -2.89 1.36
CA VAL A 306 21.41 -2.96 0.10
C VAL A 306 21.76 -1.81 -0.83
N TYR A 307 21.60 -2.03 -2.13
CA TYR A 307 21.53 -0.96 -3.11
C TYR A 307 20.14 -0.33 -3.10
N LEU A 308 20.09 1.01 -3.12
CA LEU A 308 18.88 1.80 -3.19
C LEU A 308 18.98 2.76 -4.39
N PRO A 309 17.98 2.80 -5.29
CA PRO A 309 17.93 3.85 -6.31
C PRO A 309 17.67 5.19 -5.61
N THR A 310 18.48 6.19 -5.94
CA THR A 310 18.25 7.58 -5.53
C THR A 310 18.37 8.50 -6.73
N ARG A 311 17.90 9.74 -6.61
CA ARG A 311 17.83 10.70 -7.71
C ARG A 311 18.80 11.85 -7.49
N ASP A 312 19.59 12.19 -8.50
CA ASP A 312 20.46 13.37 -8.46
C ASP A 312 19.74 14.66 -8.93
N ALA A 313 20.50 15.77 -8.95
CA ALA A 313 20.00 17.07 -9.41
C ALA A 313 19.65 17.13 -10.91
N TYR A 314 20.15 16.19 -11.71
CA TYR A 314 19.90 16.04 -13.15
C TYR A 314 18.84 14.96 -13.45
N GLY A 315 18.21 14.39 -12.42
CA GLY A 315 17.21 13.33 -12.56
C GLY A 315 17.76 11.97 -12.94
N GLN A 316 19.08 11.76 -12.82
CA GLN A 316 19.71 10.46 -13.05
C GLN A 316 19.60 9.58 -11.80
N CYS A 317 19.58 8.28 -12.02
CA CYS A 317 19.64 7.27 -10.97
C CYS A 317 21.07 7.20 -10.41
N VAL A 318 21.18 7.15 -9.09
CA VAL A 318 22.42 6.90 -8.38
C VAL A 318 22.20 5.71 -7.45
N LYS A 319 22.89 4.60 -7.76
CA LYS A 319 22.94 3.36 -6.98
C LYS A 319 23.66 3.60 -5.65
N GLN A 320 22.90 3.98 -4.62
CA GLN A 320 23.43 4.26 -3.28
C GLN A 320 23.48 2.99 -2.43
N ILE A 321 24.41 2.95 -1.47
CA ILE A 321 24.45 1.88 -0.46
C ILE A 321 23.71 2.35 0.79
N ALA A 322 22.66 1.61 1.18
CA ALA A 322 21.80 1.89 2.32
C ALA A 322 21.85 0.75 3.37
N LEU A 323 21.38 1.06 4.59
CA LEU A 323 21.31 0.13 5.72
C LEU A 323 19.87 -0.10 6.15
N ILE A 324 19.43 -1.36 6.14
CA ILE A 324 18.16 -1.80 6.74
C ILE A 324 18.48 -2.50 8.06
N ALA A 325 17.93 -2.03 9.18
CA ALA A 325 18.18 -2.65 10.49
C ALA A 325 17.61 -4.07 10.56
N GLN A 326 18.32 -4.99 11.21
CA GLN A 326 17.95 -6.42 11.30
C GLN A 326 16.57 -6.68 11.96
N ASN A 327 16.04 -5.71 12.72
CA ASN A 327 14.72 -5.79 13.33
C ASN A 327 13.56 -5.29 12.43
N LYS A 328 13.82 -5.07 11.13
CA LYS A 328 12.79 -4.81 10.13
C LYS A 328 12.37 -6.13 9.47
N ASP A 329 11.07 -6.28 9.25
CA ASP A 329 10.49 -7.45 8.60
C ASP A 329 10.84 -7.46 7.10
N VAL A 330 11.89 -8.22 6.77
CA VAL A 330 12.36 -8.50 5.42
C VAL A 330 12.77 -9.97 5.28
N SER A 331 12.66 -10.52 4.07
CA SER A 331 13.19 -11.84 3.71
C SER A 331 14.38 -11.68 2.74
N ILE A 332 15.37 -12.59 2.79
CA ILE A 332 16.43 -12.69 1.76
C ILE A 332 15.91 -13.55 0.61
N GLY A 333 15.71 -12.91 -0.54
CA GLY A 333 14.88 -13.42 -1.62
C GLY A 333 13.41 -13.58 -1.22
N TYR A 334 12.59 -14.04 -2.16
CA TYR A 334 11.18 -14.32 -1.92
C TYR A 334 10.95 -15.40 -0.85
N LEU A 335 9.82 -15.28 -0.15
CA LEU A 335 9.33 -16.28 0.80
C LEU A 335 8.84 -17.53 0.03
N PRO A 336 8.79 -18.72 0.68
CA PRO A 336 8.06 -19.85 0.13
C PRO A 336 6.55 -19.54 0.14
N MET A 337 5.87 -19.81 -0.99
CA MET A 337 4.44 -19.56 -1.12
C MET A 337 3.62 -20.60 -0.35
N THR A 338 3.29 -20.32 0.91
CA THR A 338 2.48 -21.17 1.77
C THR A 338 1.21 -20.44 2.21
N SER A 339 0.16 -21.19 2.53
CA SER A 339 -1.09 -20.65 3.11
C SER A 339 -0.82 -19.74 4.33
N GLU A 340 0.01 -20.26 5.25
CA GLU A 340 0.50 -19.59 6.46
C GLU A 340 1.15 -18.23 6.17
N ASN A 341 2.05 -18.17 5.18
CA ASN A 341 2.73 -16.93 4.80
C ASN A 341 1.79 -15.92 4.13
N ILE A 342 0.87 -16.38 3.25
CA ILE A 342 -0.11 -15.48 2.60
C ILE A 342 -0.99 -14.81 3.67
N VAL A 343 -1.50 -15.59 4.62
CA VAL A 343 -2.31 -15.08 5.74
C VAL A 343 -1.49 -14.15 6.63
N SER A 344 -0.30 -14.57 7.09
CA SER A 344 0.52 -13.74 7.99
C SER A 344 1.03 -12.45 7.35
N LEU A 345 1.25 -12.40 6.03
CA LEU A 345 1.49 -11.14 5.30
C LEU A 345 0.24 -10.27 5.24
N ALA A 346 -0.92 -10.82 4.89
CA ALA A 346 -2.16 -10.05 4.83
C ALA A 346 -2.50 -9.37 6.18
N PHE A 347 -2.20 -10.04 7.31
CA PHE A 347 -2.35 -9.49 8.65
C PHE A 347 -1.36 -8.38 9.02
N LYS A 348 -0.25 -8.18 8.30
CA LYS A 348 0.64 -7.03 8.51
C LYS A 348 -0.04 -5.70 8.21
N TYR A 349 -1.02 -5.71 7.31
CA TYR A 349 -1.84 -4.56 6.95
C TYR A 349 -3.04 -4.34 7.89
N LEU A 350 -3.29 -5.18 8.91
CA LEU A 350 -4.53 -5.11 9.70
C LEU A 350 -4.67 -3.78 10.45
N GLY A 351 -5.72 -3.02 10.14
CA GLY A 351 -5.99 -1.69 10.69
C GLY A 351 -5.43 -0.53 9.86
N ASP A 352 -4.63 -0.79 8.82
CA ASP A 352 -4.13 0.28 7.94
C ASP A 352 -5.27 1.00 7.21
N THR A 353 -5.05 2.26 6.87
CA THR A 353 -6.02 3.08 6.13
C THR A 353 -6.16 2.58 4.70
N TYR A 354 -7.39 2.48 4.20
CA TYR A 354 -7.69 2.21 2.78
C TYR A 354 -7.18 3.37 1.92
N GLY A 355 -6.41 3.05 0.87
CA GLY A 355 -5.92 4.03 -0.10
C GLY A 355 -6.40 3.71 -1.50
N TRP A 356 -7.46 4.36 -1.97
CA TRP A 356 -7.92 4.28 -3.36
C TRP A 356 -6.75 4.47 -4.32
N GLY A 357 -6.63 3.65 -5.36
CA GLY A 357 -5.54 3.80 -6.33
C GLY A 357 -4.13 3.50 -5.77
N GLY A 358 -3.96 3.20 -4.48
CA GLY A 358 -2.66 3.25 -3.79
C GLY A 358 -2.31 4.62 -3.18
N MET A 359 -3.30 5.48 -2.93
CA MET A 359 -3.17 6.74 -2.18
C MET A 359 -2.69 6.52 -0.73
N LEU A 360 -2.31 7.62 -0.06
CA LEU A 360 -1.90 7.65 1.35
C LEU A 360 -0.70 6.72 1.68
N ASP A 361 0.10 6.38 0.67
CA ASP A 361 1.14 5.34 0.73
C ASP A 361 0.64 4.00 1.32
N SER A 362 -0.59 3.62 0.95
CA SER A 362 -1.30 2.42 1.43
C SER A 362 -1.89 1.62 0.26
N VAL A 363 -2.91 0.80 0.53
CA VAL A 363 -3.51 -0.18 -0.39
C VAL A 363 -5.02 -0.02 -0.55
N ASP A 364 -5.51 -0.23 -1.78
CA ASP A 364 -6.88 -0.67 -2.03
C ASP A 364 -6.99 -2.21 -1.98
N CYS A 365 -8.21 -2.72 -2.16
CA CYS A 365 -8.51 -4.15 -2.09
C CYS A 365 -7.61 -5.01 -2.99
N SER A 366 -7.38 -4.58 -4.24
CA SER A 366 -6.56 -5.28 -5.22
C SER A 366 -5.06 -5.06 -5.02
N ALA A 367 -4.66 -3.88 -4.53
CA ALA A 367 -3.27 -3.60 -4.16
C ALA A 367 -2.81 -4.43 -2.95
N LEU A 368 -3.69 -4.68 -1.98
CA LEU A 368 -3.45 -5.61 -0.86
C LEU A 368 -3.12 -7.02 -1.37
N VAL A 369 -3.97 -7.57 -2.24
CA VAL A 369 -3.74 -8.89 -2.87
C VAL A 369 -2.42 -8.90 -3.65
N ARG A 370 -2.16 -7.89 -4.50
CA ARG A 370 -0.91 -7.82 -5.27
C ARG A 370 0.33 -7.76 -4.38
N ASN A 371 0.34 -6.92 -3.34
CA ASN A 371 1.53 -6.73 -2.49
C ASN A 371 1.83 -7.98 -1.64
N VAL A 372 0.81 -8.68 -1.13
CA VAL A 372 0.97 -9.96 -0.45
C VAL A 372 1.57 -11.01 -1.40
N TYR A 373 1.02 -11.16 -2.60
CA TYR A 373 1.48 -12.18 -3.56
C TYR A 373 2.87 -11.88 -4.15
N LYS A 374 3.22 -10.60 -4.32
CA LYS A 374 4.56 -10.15 -4.77
C LYS A 374 5.69 -10.60 -3.83
N CYS A 375 5.42 -10.86 -2.55
CA CYS A 375 6.41 -11.39 -1.60
C CYS A 375 6.87 -12.84 -1.91
N PHE A 376 6.19 -13.53 -2.82
CA PHE A 376 6.56 -14.86 -3.33
C PHE A 376 7.16 -14.82 -4.75
N GLY A 377 7.28 -13.64 -5.36
CA GLY A 377 7.68 -13.48 -6.76
C GLY A 377 6.53 -13.69 -7.76
N LEU A 378 5.29 -13.71 -7.31
CA LEU A 378 4.10 -13.87 -8.14
C LEU A 378 3.46 -12.50 -8.41
N GLU A 379 3.47 -12.05 -9.66
CA GLU A 379 2.94 -10.74 -10.07
C GLU A 379 1.45 -10.83 -10.43
N MET A 380 0.58 -10.47 -9.48
CA MET A 380 -0.86 -10.30 -9.75
C MET A 380 -1.15 -9.00 -10.52
N PRO A 381 -2.12 -8.99 -11.46
CA PRO A 381 -2.62 -7.78 -12.12
C PRO A 381 -3.10 -6.69 -11.16
N ARG A 382 -3.24 -5.47 -11.68
CA ARG A 382 -3.58 -4.28 -10.87
C ARG A 382 -5.02 -4.24 -10.36
N ASN A 383 -6.01 -4.59 -11.17
CA ASN A 383 -7.42 -4.35 -10.90
C ASN A 383 -8.21 -5.64 -10.64
N THR A 384 -9.28 -5.56 -9.85
CA THR A 384 -10.14 -6.71 -9.47
C THR A 384 -10.81 -7.43 -10.65
N SER A 385 -11.01 -6.74 -11.77
CA SER A 385 -11.41 -7.36 -13.04
C SER A 385 -10.30 -8.27 -13.56
N TRP A 386 -9.13 -7.70 -13.85
CA TRP A 386 -7.96 -8.34 -14.43
C TRP A 386 -7.41 -9.49 -13.58
N GLN A 387 -7.45 -9.36 -12.25
CA GLN A 387 -6.99 -10.40 -11.31
C GLN A 387 -7.82 -11.70 -11.35
N LYS A 388 -9.03 -11.69 -11.90
CA LYS A 388 -9.81 -12.92 -12.14
C LYS A 388 -9.44 -13.64 -13.42
N GLU A 389 -8.75 -12.95 -14.33
CA GLU A 389 -8.39 -13.46 -15.66
C GLU A 389 -6.98 -14.09 -15.66
N VAL A 390 -6.37 -14.24 -14.48
CA VAL A 390 -5.05 -14.86 -14.29
C VAL A 390 -5.08 -16.36 -14.56
N PRO A 391 -3.96 -16.96 -15.01
CA PRO A 391 -3.82 -18.40 -15.13
C PRO A 391 -3.97 -19.09 -13.75
N GLY A 392 -4.62 -20.25 -13.74
CA GLY A 392 -5.01 -20.93 -12.50
C GLY A 392 -6.41 -21.52 -12.64
N THR A 393 -7.03 -21.84 -11.50
CA THR A 393 -8.47 -22.14 -11.48
C THR A 393 -9.24 -20.91 -11.05
N CYS A 394 -9.96 -20.28 -11.98
CA CYS A 394 -10.96 -19.25 -11.69
C CYS A 394 -12.35 -19.89 -11.72
N LEU A 395 -12.93 -20.16 -10.54
CA LEU A 395 -14.31 -20.64 -10.43
C LEU A 395 -15.25 -19.44 -10.50
N ASN A 396 -15.97 -19.28 -11.62
CA ASN A 396 -17.13 -18.41 -11.66
C ASN A 396 -18.24 -19.03 -10.80
N VAL A 397 -18.56 -18.38 -9.68
CA VAL A 397 -19.57 -18.84 -8.73
C VAL A 397 -20.83 -17.96 -8.71
N ALA A 398 -20.98 -17.00 -9.62
CA ALA A 398 -22.06 -15.99 -9.59
C ALA A 398 -23.47 -16.59 -9.42
N GLU A 399 -23.80 -17.58 -10.25
CA GLU A 399 -25.13 -18.20 -10.36
C GLU A 399 -25.44 -19.24 -9.26
N TYR A 400 -24.50 -19.53 -8.37
CA TYR A 400 -24.70 -20.50 -7.29
C TYR A 400 -25.43 -19.86 -6.09
N ASP A 401 -26.22 -20.67 -5.39
CA ASP A 401 -26.83 -20.29 -4.11
C ASP A 401 -25.79 -20.09 -2.99
N ASN A 402 -26.23 -19.46 -1.89
CA ASN A 402 -25.36 -19.11 -0.78
C ASN A 402 -24.82 -20.33 0.00
N GLU A 403 -25.53 -21.46 0.01
CA GLU A 403 -25.08 -22.69 0.69
C GLU A 403 -23.93 -23.33 -0.10
N THR A 404 -24.08 -23.39 -1.43
CA THR A 404 -23.05 -23.89 -2.35
C THR A 404 -21.86 -22.95 -2.40
N LYS A 405 -22.06 -21.62 -2.47
CA LYS A 405 -20.98 -20.62 -2.35
C LYS A 405 -20.21 -20.78 -1.03
N THR A 406 -20.92 -20.94 0.10
CA THR A 406 -20.30 -21.16 1.41
C THR A 406 -19.48 -22.46 1.44
N THR A 407 -19.99 -23.52 0.83
CA THR A 407 -19.34 -24.84 0.76
C THR A 407 -18.11 -24.84 -0.15
N LEU A 408 -18.16 -24.17 -1.31
CA LEU A 408 -17.00 -24.04 -2.22
C LEU A 408 -15.89 -23.22 -1.57
N ILE A 409 -16.24 -22.08 -0.95
CA ILE A 409 -15.25 -21.21 -0.28
C ILE A 409 -14.63 -21.91 0.94
N SER A 410 -15.40 -22.70 1.71
CA SER A 410 -14.85 -23.45 2.86
C SER A 410 -13.98 -24.66 2.49
N GLN A 411 -13.90 -25.01 1.19
CA GLN A 411 -12.95 -26.00 0.65
C GLN A 411 -11.68 -25.36 0.06
N CYS A 412 -11.60 -24.02 0.03
CA CYS A 412 -10.45 -23.28 -0.48
C CYS A 412 -9.29 -23.25 0.54
N VAL A 413 -8.08 -22.94 0.06
CA VAL A 413 -6.91 -22.74 0.92
C VAL A 413 -6.99 -21.36 1.58
N PRO A 414 -6.76 -21.19 2.90
CA PRO A 414 -6.57 -19.86 3.48
C PRO A 414 -5.45 -19.12 2.73
N GLY A 415 -5.72 -17.90 2.28
CA GLY A 415 -4.93 -17.18 1.30
C GLY A 415 -5.60 -17.01 -0.08
N THR A 416 -6.63 -17.81 -0.40
CA THR A 416 -7.38 -17.74 -1.68
C THR A 416 -8.04 -16.36 -1.88
N PRO A 417 -7.75 -15.64 -2.98
CA PRO A 417 -8.45 -14.40 -3.31
C PRO A 417 -9.87 -14.67 -3.82
N LEU A 418 -10.84 -14.00 -3.20
CA LEU A 418 -12.25 -14.02 -3.59
C LEU A 418 -12.64 -12.68 -4.21
N TYR A 419 -13.60 -12.69 -5.13
CA TYR A 419 -13.99 -11.53 -5.92
C TYR A 419 -15.50 -11.33 -5.96
N LEU A 420 -15.90 -10.06 -5.91
CA LEU A 420 -17.24 -9.58 -6.21
C LEU A 420 -17.15 -8.29 -7.05
N PRO A 421 -18.23 -7.80 -7.69
CA PRO A 421 -18.17 -6.63 -8.56
C PRO A 421 -17.63 -5.38 -7.83
N GLY A 422 -16.38 -5.01 -8.12
CA GLY A 422 -15.69 -3.86 -7.53
C GLY A 422 -14.94 -4.10 -6.22
N HIS A 423 -14.75 -5.35 -5.74
CA HIS A 423 -14.00 -5.63 -4.50
C HIS A 423 -13.30 -7.00 -4.54
N THR A 424 -12.17 -7.11 -3.83
CA THR A 424 -11.47 -8.39 -3.61
C THR A 424 -10.96 -8.52 -2.18
N MET A 425 -10.76 -9.75 -1.73
CA MET A 425 -10.51 -10.11 -0.34
C MET A 425 -9.78 -11.45 -0.26
N ILE A 426 -8.97 -11.64 0.79
CA ILE A 426 -8.23 -12.89 1.03
C ILE A 426 -9.02 -13.74 2.02
N TYR A 427 -9.38 -14.96 1.63
CA TYR A 427 -10.05 -15.93 2.52
C TYR A 427 -9.13 -16.38 3.66
N LEU A 428 -9.66 -16.43 4.89
CA LEU A 428 -8.90 -16.77 6.10
C LEU A 428 -9.24 -18.16 6.68
N GLY A 429 -10.45 -18.64 6.46
CA GLY A 429 -10.95 -19.85 7.11
C GLY A 429 -12.46 -19.79 7.39
N THR A 430 -12.98 -20.87 7.95
CA THR A 430 -14.41 -21.03 8.25
C THR A 430 -14.59 -21.38 9.72
N VAL A 431 -15.38 -20.58 10.44
CA VAL A 431 -15.68 -20.77 11.87
C VAL A 431 -17.19 -20.84 12.04
N ASN A 432 -17.67 -21.91 12.69
CA ASN A 432 -19.10 -22.17 12.93
C ASN A 432 -19.98 -22.12 11.65
N GLY A 433 -19.42 -22.47 10.48
CA GLY A 433 -20.09 -22.41 9.18
C GLY A 433 -20.06 -21.05 8.49
N VAL A 434 -19.48 -20.02 9.10
CA VAL A 434 -19.28 -18.68 8.51
C VAL A 434 -17.86 -18.58 7.96
N ASN A 435 -17.73 -18.16 6.70
CA ASN A 435 -16.44 -17.92 6.06
C ASN A 435 -15.96 -16.51 6.38
N TYR A 436 -14.69 -16.35 6.75
CA TYR A 436 -14.07 -15.07 7.08
C TYR A 436 -13.00 -14.68 6.06
N VAL A 437 -12.82 -13.37 5.90
CA VAL A 437 -11.91 -12.76 4.92
C VAL A 437 -11.16 -11.58 5.54
N ILE A 438 -10.03 -11.20 4.97
CA ILE A 438 -9.36 -9.91 5.20
C ILE A 438 -9.33 -9.09 3.91
N SER A 439 -9.63 -7.80 3.98
CA SER A 439 -9.59 -6.90 2.83
C SER A 439 -9.41 -5.44 3.24
N ALA A 440 -8.78 -4.64 2.37
CA ALA A 440 -8.84 -3.18 2.43
C ALA A 440 -10.20 -2.72 1.87
N LEU A 441 -11.06 -2.11 2.68
CA LEU A 441 -12.43 -1.71 2.28
C LEU A 441 -12.75 -0.24 2.58
N GLY A 442 -13.52 0.38 1.69
CA GLY A 442 -14.03 1.74 1.87
C GLY A 442 -15.27 1.83 2.77
N SER A 443 -16.31 1.05 2.48
CA SER A 443 -17.56 1.03 3.29
C SER A 443 -18.23 -0.33 3.34
N THR A 444 -18.86 -0.64 4.48
CA THR A 444 -19.68 -1.85 4.66
C THR A 444 -20.80 -1.61 5.68
N SER A 445 -21.50 -2.68 6.06
CA SER A 445 -22.45 -2.72 7.16
C SER A 445 -22.32 -4.07 7.86
N ASP A 446 -22.41 -4.09 9.19
CA ASP A 446 -22.31 -5.30 10.02
C ASP A 446 -23.13 -6.47 9.44
N SER A 447 -22.67 -7.70 9.67
CA SER A 447 -23.36 -8.92 9.21
C SER A 447 -24.77 -9.10 9.79
N ASN A 448 -25.05 -8.45 10.92
CA ASN A 448 -26.30 -8.58 11.68
C ASN A 448 -26.94 -7.21 11.97
N GLY A 449 -28.24 -7.22 12.30
CA GLY A 449 -28.99 -6.01 12.69
C GLY A 449 -29.48 -5.18 11.49
N TYR A 450 -29.71 -3.89 11.72
CA TYR A 450 -30.16 -2.94 10.68
C TYR A 450 -29.07 -2.69 9.64
N LEU A 451 -29.46 -2.18 8.46
CA LEU A 451 -28.52 -1.76 7.41
C LEU A 451 -27.95 -0.37 7.74
N ASP A 452 -27.01 -0.34 8.68
CA ASP A 452 -26.22 0.84 9.03
C ASP A 452 -24.91 0.80 8.24
N VAL A 453 -24.83 1.58 7.14
CA VAL A 453 -23.69 1.56 6.21
C VAL A 453 -22.68 2.62 6.62
N ARG A 454 -21.50 2.17 7.06
CA ARG A 454 -20.44 3.02 7.58
C ARG A 454 -19.29 3.13 6.59
N THR A 455 -18.63 4.29 6.57
CA THR A 455 -17.29 4.43 5.99
C THR A 455 -16.29 3.85 6.98
N GLU A 456 -15.60 2.80 6.56
CA GLU A 456 -14.58 2.12 7.35
C GLU A 456 -13.18 2.61 6.96
N ASN A 457 -12.94 2.81 5.65
CA ASN A 457 -11.66 3.20 5.05
C ASN A 457 -10.45 2.52 5.71
N THR A 458 -10.50 1.21 5.92
CA THR A 458 -9.47 0.43 6.61
C THR A 458 -9.34 -1.00 6.08
N VAL A 459 -8.24 -1.66 6.44
CA VAL A 459 -8.04 -3.10 6.28
C VAL A 459 -8.60 -3.82 7.50
N ALA A 460 -9.67 -4.60 7.31
CA ALA A 460 -10.31 -5.34 8.39
C ALA A 460 -10.51 -6.82 8.07
N VAL A 461 -10.60 -7.62 9.14
CA VAL A 461 -11.20 -8.96 9.11
C VAL A 461 -12.73 -8.81 9.16
N THR A 462 -13.44 -9.51 8.29
CA THR A 462 -14.92 -9.56 8.27
C THR A 462 -15.43 -10.98 8.00
N PRO A 463 -16.63 -11.35 8.47
CA PRO A 463 -17.35 -12.48 7.90
C PRO A 463 -17.83 -12.09 6.49
N ILE A 464 -17.90 -13.05 5.58
CA ILE A 464 -18.38 -12.82 4.20
C ILE A 464 -19.89 -12.47 4.13
N THR A 465 -20.57 -12.45 5.26
CA THR A 465 -21.98 -12.05 5.42
C THR A 465 -22.18 -10.57 5.72
N VAL A 466 -21.11 -9.74 5.84
CA VAL A 466 -21.26 -8.27 5.88
C VAL A 466 -21.96 -7.75 4.63
N ARG A 467 -22.65 -6.61 4.76
CA ARG A 467 -23.59 -6.11 3.74
C ARG A 467 -23.04 -4.93 2.96
N ARG A 468 -23.34 -4.91 1.66
CA ARG A 468 -23.10 -3.79 0.74
C ARG A 468 -24.17 -2.72 0.94
N ARG A 469 -23.93 -1.51 0.41
CA ARG A 469 -24.87 -0.37 0.49
C ARG A 469 -26.27 -0.65 -0.07
N ASN A 470 -26.43 -1.63 -0.97
CA ASN A 470 -27.72 -2.06 -1.52
C ASN A 470 -28.48 -3.09 -0.63
N GLY A 471 -27.94 -3.44 0.55
CA GLY A 471 -28.53 -4.41 1.49
C GLY A 471 -28.11 -5.87 1.30
N THR A 472 -27.58 -6.24 0.14
CA THR A 472 -27.10 -7.62 -0.13
C THR A 472 -25.76 -7.90 0.55
N THR A 473 -25.55 -9.13 1.00
CA THR A 473 -24.30 -9.61 1.61
C THR A 473 -23.16 -9.70 0.59
N TRP A 474 -21.90 -9.66 1.04
CA TRP A 474 -20.76 -9.94 0.17
C TRP A 474 -20.86 -11.34 -0.44
N LEU A 475 -21.26 -12.35 0.34
CA LEU A 475 -21.50 -13.73 -0.08
C LEU A 475 -22.39 -13.86 -1.32
N GLU A 476 -23.57 -13.22 -1.30
CA GLU A 476 -24.50 -13.23 -2.45
C GLU A 476 -23.82 -12.69 -3.72
N ASN A 477 -22.95 -11.69 -3.55
CA ASN A 477 -22.25 -10.99 -4.63
C ASN A 477 -20.95 -11.68 -5.09
N ILE A 478 -20.42 -12.68 -4.38
CA ILE A 478 -19.20 -13.39 -4.81
C ILE A 478 -19.45 -14.02 -6.17
N ASN A 479 -18.59 -13.68 -7.12
CA ASN A 479 -18.65 -14.17 -8.49
C ASN A 479 -17.36 -14.87 -8.94
N GLY A 480 -16.24 -14.71 -8.24
CA GLY A 480 -14.98 -15.37 -8.55
C GLY A 480 -14.28 -15.93 -7.32
N ILE A 481 -13.80 -17.16 -7.42
CA ILE A 481 -12.78 -17.76 -6.55
C ILE A 481 -11.57 -18.02 -7.42
N VAL A 482 -10.40 -17.48 -7.09
CA VAL A 482 -9.17 -17.66 -7.88
C VAL A 482 -8.16 -18.45 -7.08
N GLU A 483 -7.68 -19.56 -7.63
CA GLU A 483 -6.62 -20.38 -7.04
C GLU A 483 -5.40 -20.42 -7.98
N PRO A 484 -4.42 -19.51 -7.82
CA PRO A 484 -3.25 -19.41 -8.69
C PRO A 484 -2.42 -20.71 -8.76
N TRP A 485 -2.34 -21.43 -7.64
CA TRP A 485 -1.65 -22.73 -7.54
C TRP A 485 -2.31 -23.86 -8.30
N LYS A 486 -3.58 -23.73 -8.70
CA LYS A 486 -4.26 -24.70 -9.57
C LYS A 486 -4.06 -24.37 -11.06
N ILE A 487 -2.89 -23.85 -11.43
CA ILE A 487 -2.47 -23.75 -12.82
C ILE A 487 -2.31 -25.18 -13.40
N SER A 488 -2.91 -25.41 -14.57
CA SER A 488 -2.76 -26.68 -15.27
C SER A 488 -1.40 -26.75 -15.97
N MET A 489 -0.68 -27.85 -15.77
CA MET A 489 0.58 -28.16 -16.45
C MET A 489 0.35 -28.63 -17.90
#